data_AF-A0A497DKM2-F1
#
_entry.id   AF-A0A497DKM2-F1
#
_cell.length_a   1.000
_cell.length_b   1.000
_cell.length_c   1.000
_cell.angle_alpha   90.00
_cell.angle_beta   90.00
_cell.angle_gamma   90.00
#
_symmetry.space_group_name_H-M   'P 1'
#
loop_
_entity.id
_entity.type
_entity.pdbx_description
1 polymer ?
#
loop_
_entity_poly.entity_id
_entity_poly.type
_entity_poly.pdbx_seq_one_letter_code
_entity_poly.pdbx_strand_id
1 'polypeptide(L)'
;MLVAATLLLEYLVPALKVTIHWPVILLVMYLLTLGILYLLVSSLKARMVKFVNTYLLVSFSKMMLYAVLLFVYAWLNPDDAVSFILTFLVYYLALLIYEVAVLVRLKEPEK
;
A
#
# COMPACT_ATOMS: atom_id res chain seq x y z
N MET A 1 -13.72 4.01 6.63
CA MET A 1 -12.92 3.19 7.56
C MET A 1 -11.46 3.65 7.64
N LEU A 2 -10.71 3.75 6.53
CA LEU A 2 -9.31 4.22 6.54
C LEU A 2 -9.14 5.67 7.06
N VAL A 3 -10.07 6.56 6.70
CA VAL A 3 -10.11 7.95 7.23
C VAL A 3 -10.36 8.00 8.74
N ALA A 4 -11.06 7.00 9.31
CA ALA A 4 -11.28 6.95 10.75
C ALA A 4 -10.02 6.45 11.49
N ALA A 5 -9.24 5.54 10.88
CA ALA A 5 -7.98 5.08 11.44
C ALA A 5 -6.92 6.20 11.49
N THR A 6 -6.91 7.10 10.50
CA THR A 6 -6.01 8.28 10.50
C THR A 6 -6.37 9.30 11.57
N LEU A 7 -7.66 9.54 11.82
CA LEU A 7 -8.10 10.41 12.92
C LEU A 7 -7.76 9.81 14.29
N LEU A 8 -7.77 8.48 14.41
CA LEU A 8 -7.38 7.77 15.64
C LEU A 8 -5.87 7.84 15.90
N LEU A 9 -5.06 7.85 14.84
CA LEU A 9 -3.61 8.06 14.90
C LEU A 9 -3.24 9.49 15.29
N GLU A 10 -3.95 10.50 14.76
CA GLU A 10 -3.80 11.90 15.17
C GLU A 10 -4.10 12.09 16.67
N TYR A 11 -5.10 11.37 17.20
CA TYR A 11 -5.41 11.35 18.63
C TYR A 11 -4.35 10.68 19.50
N LEU A 12 -3.71 9.60 19.00
CA LEU A 12 -2.65 8.88 19.72
C LEU A 12 -1.27 9.55 19.62
N VAL A 13 -1.02 10.32 18.56
CA VAL A 13 0.25 11.00 18.30
C VAL A 13 -0.05 12.45 17.86
N PRO A 14 -0.17 13.40 18.80
CA PRO A 14 -0.53 14.79 18.50
C PRO A 14 0.52 15.58 17.71
N ALA A 15 1.67 14.96 17.40
CA ALA A 15 2.67 15.50 16.47
C ALA A 15 2.29 15.32 14.98
N LEU A 16 1.28 14.50 14.68
CA LEU A 16 0.79 14.24 13.33
C LEU A 16 -0.15 15.37 12.89
N LYS A 17 0.37 16.39 12.21
CA LYS A 17 -0.49 17.37 11.52
C LYS A 17 -1.05 16.74 10.25
N VAL A 18 -2.38 16.69 10.12
CA VAL A 18 -3.03 16.21 8.90
C VAL A 18 -2.85 17.24 7.78
N THR A 19 -1.88 16.99 6.90
CA THR A 19 -1.58 17.84 5.74
C THR A 19 -2.37 17.39 4.51
N ILE A 20 -2.66 18.30 3.57
CA ILE A 20 -3.42 18.04 2.33
C ILE A 20 -2.86 16.90 1.45
N HIS A 21 -1.62 16.47 1.68
CA HIS A 21 -0.94 15.41 0.95
C HIS A 21 -1.44 13.99 1.30
N TRP A 22 -2.11 13.82 2.44
CA TRP A 22 -2.51 12.50 2.96
C TRP A 22 -3.61 11.79 2.16
N PRO A 23 -4.66 12.46 1.66
CA PRO A 23 -5.66 11.80 0.80
C PRO A 23 -5.09 11.46 -0.58
N VAL A 24 -4.17 12.28 -1.09
CA VAL A 24 -3.53 12.08 -2.40
C VAL A 24 -2.63 10.85 -2.38
N ILE A 25 -1.78 10.70 -1.34
CA ILE A 25 -0.91 9.52 -1.23
C ILE A 25 -1.73 8.24 -1.08
N LEU A 26 -2.82 8.27 -0.31
CA LEU A 26 -3.74 7.15 -0.17
C LEU A 26 -4.38 6.77 -1.51
N LEU A 27 -4.83 7.75 -2.29
CA LEU A 27 -5.41 7.50 -3.61
C LEU A 27 -4.39 6.85 -4.55
N VAL A 28 -3.15 7.34 -4.58
CA VAL A 28 -2.06 6.78 -5.39
C VAL A 28 -1.75 5.34 -4.98
N MET A 29 -1.61 5.08 -3.68
CA MET A 29 -1.35 3.72 -3.16
C MET A 29 -2.51 2.77 -3.46
N TYR A 30 -3.75 3.24 -3.38
CA TYR A 30 -4.93 2.45 -3.70
C TYR A 30 -4.99 2.10 -5.19
N LEU A 31 -4.80 3.07 -6.08
CA LEU A 31 -4.77 2.85 -7.53
C LEU A 31 -3.64 1.90 -7.94
N LEU A 32 -2.45 2.05 -7.37
CA LEU A 32 -1.34 1.12 -7.57
C LEU A 32 -1.69 -0.29 -7.11
N THR A 33 -2.35 -0.41 -5.96
CA THR A 33 -2.77 -1.72 -5.43
C THR A 33 -3.81 -2.38 -6.32
N LEU A 34 -4.77 -1.64 -6.86
CA LEU A 34 -5.74 -2.15 -7.83
C LEU A 34 -5.08 -2.60 -9.14
N GLY A 35 -4.16 -1.79 -9.68
CA GLY A 35 -3.43 -2.15 -10.90
C GLY A 35 -2.60 -3.43 -10.72
N ILE A 36 -1.95 -3.56 -9.56
CA ILE A 36 -1.18 -4.75 -9.20
C ILE A 36 -2.08 -5.97 -9.02
N LEU A 37 -3.21 -5.84 -8.33
CA LEU A 37 -4.20 -6.91 -8.19
C LEU A 37 -4.72 -7.37 -9.56
N TYR A 38 -5.01 -6.45 -10.47
CA TYR A 38 -5.43 -6.80 -11.83
C TYR A 38 -4.38 -7.63 -12.57
N LEU A 39 -3.10 -7.23 -12.51
CA LEU A 39 -1.99 -7.99 -13.09
C LEU A 39 -1.86 -9.37 -12.44
N LEU A 40 -1.96 -9.45 -11.12
CA LEU A 40 -1.88 -10.69 -10.37
C LEU A 40 -3.01 -11.67 -10.69
N VAL A 41 -4.24 -11.19 -10.79
CA VAL A 41 -5.40 -12.00 -11.16
C VAL A 41 -5.27 -12.55 -12.57
N SER A 42 -4.72 -11.77 -13.51
CA SER A 42 -4.42 -12.28 -14.85
C SER A 42 -3.39 -13.42 -14.82
N SER A 43 -2.46 -13.40 -13.87
CA SER A 43 -1.42 -14.42 -13.68
C SER A 43 -1.90 -15.66 -12.92
N LEU A 44 -2.99 -15.56 -12.14
CA LEU A 44 -3.62 -16.69 -11.43
C LEU A 44 -4.17 -17.75 -12.38
N LYS A 45 -4.58 -17.36 -13.61
CA LYS A 45 -5.02 -18.31 -14.65
C LYS A 45 -3.87 -19.15 -15.21
N ALA A 46 -2.62 -18.77 -14.95
CA ALA A 46 -1.44 -19.50 -15.37
C ALA A 46 -0.98 -20.52 -14.31
N ARG A 47 0.01 -21.34 -14.66
CA ARG A 47 0.60 -22.34 -13.75
C ARG A 47 1.05 -21.68 -12.45
N MET A 48 0.79 -22.32 -11.29
CA MET A 48 1.07 -21.80 -9.94
C MET A 48 2.48 -21.23 -9.75
N VAL A 49 3.50 -21.82 -10.39
CA VAL A 49 4.89 -21.32 -10.38
C VAL A 49 5.01 -19.91 -11.00
N LYS A 50 4.28 -19.63 -12.08
CA LYS A 50 4.27 -18.32 -12.75
C LYS A 50 3.57 -17.26 -11.89
N PHE A 51 2.51 -17.64 -11.18
CA PHE A 51 1.85 -16.76 -10.22
C PHE A 51 2.80 -16.33 -9.10
N VAL A 52 3.50 -17.28 -8.47
CA VAL A 52 4.45 -16.97 -7.38
C VAL A 52 5.57 -16.03 -7.84
N ASN A 53 6.19 -16.32 -9.00
CA ASN A 53 7.24 -15.44 -9.54
C ASN A 53 6.71 -14.04 -9.90
N THR A 54 5.51 -13.96 -10.48
CA THR A 54 4.88 -12.67 -10.81
C THR A 54 4.57 -11.89 -9.53
N TYR A 55 4.02 -12.55 -8.51
CA TYR A 55 3.73 -11.94 -7.21
C TYR A 55 4.97 -11.40 -6.51
N LEU A 56 6.05 -12.18 -6.46
CA LEU A 56 7.31 -11.73 -5.88
C LEU A 56 7.87 -10.52 -6.63
N LEU A 57 7.92 -10.57 -7.96
CA LEU A 57 8.44 -9.47 -8.79
C LEU A 57 7.63 -8.18 -8.61
N VAL A 58 6.31 -8.29 -8.65
CA VAL A 58 5.40 -7.14 -8.53
C VAL A 58 5.45 -6.56 -7.11
N SER A 59 5.45 -7.40 -6.07
CA SER A 59 5.55 -6.95 -4.68
C SER A 59 6.89 -6.25 -4.41
N PHE A 60 8.00 -6.80 -4.95
CA PHE A 60 9.31 -6.16 -4.86
C PHE A 60 9.33 -4.80 -5.57
N SER A 61 8.80 -4.72 -6.79
CA SER A 61 8.72 -3.47 -7.56
C SER A 61 7.88 -2.42 -6.83
N LYS A 62 6.77 -2.84 -6.23
CA LYS A 62 5.90 -1.99 -5.39
C LYS A 62 6.65 -1.44 -4.17
N MET A 63 7.42 -2.30 -3.47
CA MET A 63 8.24 -1.87 -2.34
C MET A 63 9.32 -0.86 -2.77
N MET A 64 10.00 -1.07 -3.90
CA MET A 64 10.97 -0.10 -4.42
C MET A 64 10.32 1.23 -4.78
N LEU A 65 9.16 1.21 -5.46
CA LEU A 65 8.42 2.43 -5.81
C LEU A 65 8.04 3.22 -4.56
N TYR A 66 7.55 2.53 -3.53
CA TYR A 66 7.20 3.13 -2.25
C TYR A 66 8.42 3.71 -1.51
N ALA A 67 9.56 3.02 -1.54
CA ALA A 67 10.79 3.55 -0.97
C ALA A 67 11.24 4.85 -1.67
N VAL A 68 11.17 4.89 -3.01
CA VAL A 68 11.49 6.11 -3.79
C VAL A 68 10.52 7.24 -3.44
N LEU A 69 9.21 6.97 -3.38
CA LEU A 69 8.22 7.99 -3.01
C LEU A 69 8.47 8.56 -1.62
N LEU A 70 8.76 7.70 -0.64
CA LEU A 70 9.09 8.13 0.72
C LEU A 70 10.35 8.99 0.74
N PHE A 71 11.41 8.57 0.02
CA PHE A 71 12.67 9.31 -0.03
C PHE A 71 12.50 10.69 -0.68
N VAL A 72 11.81 10.74 -1.83
CA VAL A 72 11.54 12.01 -2.53
C VAL A 72 10.70 12.95 -1.66
N TYR A 73 9.67 12.44 -0.98
CA TYR A 73 8.85 13.27 -0.10
C TYR A 73 9.65 13.79 1.11
N ALA A 74 10.42 12.92 1.77
CA ALA A 74 11.24 13.30 2.92
C ALA A 74 12.32 14.32 2.55
N TRP A 75 12.86 14.23 1.34
CA TRP A 75 13.82 15.20 0.82
C TRP A 75 13.20 16.57 0.53
N LEU A 76 11.97 16.61 0.00
CA LEU A 76 11.27 17.85 -0.34
C LEU A 76 10.61 18.51 0.87
N ASN A 77 10.13 17.73 1.84
CA ASN A 77 9.38 18.18 3.01
C ASN A 77 9.93 17.56 4.30
N PRO A 78 11.17 17.88 4.71
CA PRO A 78 11.80 17.27 5.88
C PRO A 78 11.02 17.54 7.18
N ASP A 79 10.37 18.70 7.30
CA ASP A 79 9.62 19.12 8.48
C ASP A 79 8.37 18.25 8.77
N ASP A 80 7.77 17.64 7.73
CA ASP A 80 6.59 16.75 7.82
C ASP A 80 6.94 15.29 7.47
N ALA A 81 8.22 14.99 7.26
CA ALA A 81 8.65 13.68 6.76
C ALA A 81 8.28 12.54 7.71
N VAL A 82 8.48 12.74 9.02
CA VAL A 82 8.19 11.70 10.03
C VAL A 82 6.71 11.36 10.04
N SER A 83 5.84 12.38 10.07
CA SER A 83 4.39 12.20 10.06
C SER A 83 3.91 11.52 8.79
N PHE A 84 4.45 11.95 7.64
CA PHE A 84 4.13 11.34 6.36
C PHE A 84 4.55 9.86 6.28
N ILE A 85 5.75 9.52 6.74
CA ILE A 85 6.25 8.13 6.74
C ILE A 85 5.39 7.24 7.63
N LEU A 86 4.99 7.72 8.81
CA LEU A 86 4.12 6.97 9.73
C LEU A 86 2.74 6.72 9.12
N THR A 87 2.12 7.75 8.56
CA THR A 87 0.82 7.61 7.88
C THR A 87 0.92 6.68 6.67
N PHE A 88 1.99 6.82 5.88
CA PHE A 88 2.27 5.93 4.76
C PHE A 88 2.39 4.48 5.19
N LEU A 89 3.08 4.20 6.30
CA LEU A 89 3.24 2.85 6.85
C LEU A 89 1.88 2.24 7.21
N VAL A 90 0.99 3.01 7.82
CA VAL A 90 -0.35 2.54 8.21
C VAL A 90 -1.17 2.19 6.98
N TYR A 91 -1.17 3.06 5.97
CA TYR A 91 -1.85 2.78 4.69
C TYR A 91 -1.26 1.58 3.97
N TYR A 92 0.07 1.47 3.97
CA TYR A 92 0.78 0.34 3.38
C TYR A 92 0.33 -0.98 4.01
N LEU A 93 0.32 -1.07 5.34
CA LEU A 93 -0.09 -2.28 6.05
C LEU A 93 -1.55 -2.63 5.78
N ALA A 94 -2.46 -1.64 5.80
CA ALA A 94 -3.87 -1.89 5.52
C ALA A 94 -4.11 -2.40 4.09
N LEU A 95 -3.45 -1.80 3.09
CA LEU A 95 -3.55 -2.22 1.70
C LEU A 95 -2.89 -3.58 1.46
N LEU A 96 -1.78 -3.87 2.13
CA LEU A 96 -1.10 -5.16 2.07
C LEU A 96 -2.00 -6.28 2.61
N ILE A 97 -2.64 -6.07 3.76
CA ILE A 97 -3.58 -7.03 4.34
C ILE A 97 -4.74 -7.28 3.37
N TYR A 98 -5.30 -6.21 2.79
CA TYR A 98 -6.37 -6.33 1.80
C TYR A 98 -5.93 -7.13 0.56
N GLU A 99 -4.77 -6.81 -0.01
CA GLU A 99 -4.21 -7.49 -1.18
C GLU A 99 -4.00 -8.98 -0.92
N VAL A 100 -3.36 -9.33 0.20
CA VAL A 100 -3.13 -10.73 0.59
C VAL A 100 -4.46 -11.46 0.83
N ALA A 101 -5.41 -10.83 1.54
CA ALA A 101 -6.71 -11.45 1.81
C ALA A 101 -7.49 -11.75 0.52
N VAL A 102 -7.47 -10.83 -0.46
CA VAL A 102 -8.10 -11.03 -1.77
C VAL A 102 -7.40 -12.15 -2.54
N LEU A 103 -6.06 -12.14 -2.58
CA LEU A 103 -5.30 -13.17 -3.31
C LEU A 103 -5.48 -14.56 -2.71
N VAL A 104 -5.54 -14.69 -1.38
CA VAL A 104 -5.83 -15.97 -0.71
C VAL A 104 -7.22 -16.47 -1.09
N ARG A 105 -8.24 -15.61 -1.04
CA ARG A 105 -9.61 -15.96 -1.46
C ARG A 105 -9.71 -16.37 -2.93
N LEU A 106 -8.95 -15.73 -3.81
CA LEU A 106 -8.96 -16.07 -5.25
C LEU A 106 -8.16 -17.32 -5.59
N LYS A 107 -7.25 -17.74 -4.70
CA LYS A 107 -6.42 -18.94 -4.87
C LYS A 107 -7.10 -20.20 -4.33
N GLU A 108 -7.94 -20.09 -3.31
CA GLU A 108 -8.82 -21.18 -2.90
C GLU A 108 -9.93 -21.33 -3.95
N PRO A 109 -9.96 -22.41 -4.75
CA PRO A 109 -11.14 -22.71 -5.53
C PRO A 109 -12.27 -22.96 -4.52
N GLU A 110 -13.46 -22.40 -4.78
CA GLU A 110 -14.69 -22.85 -4.13
C GLU A 110 -14.67 -24.39 -4.10
N LYS A 111 -14.72 -24.94 -2.88
CA LYS A 111 -14.97 -26.37 -2.68
C LYS A 111 -16.38 -26.71 -3.11
#